data_AF-A0A520EAF0-F1
#
_entry.id   AF-A0A520EAF0-F1
#
_cell.length_a   1.000
_cell.length_b   1.000
_cell.length_c   1.000
_cell.angle_alpha   90.00
_cell.angle_beta   90.00
_cell.angle_gamma   90.00
#
_symmetry.space_group_name_H-M   'P 1'
#
loop_
_entity.id
_entity.type
_entity.pdbx_description
1 polymer ?
#
loop_
_entity_poly.entity_id
_entity_poly.type
_entity_poly.pdbx_seq_one_letter_code
_entity_poly.pdbx_strand_id
1 'polypeptide(L)' 'MDNVSIDAFDVSVSRGLNETEVYFVDADTVFFSYISGWIYSPDGPPQPRSSSEELDYTSLGGPWYEFSLTFDF' A
#
# COMPACT_ATOMS: atom_id res chain seq x y z
N MET A 1 1.06 -8.60 12.91
CA MET A 1 0.74 -8.56 11.47
C MET A 1 -0.12 -9.77 11.22
N ASP A 2 -1.39 -9.54 10.91
CA ASP A 2 -2.32 -10.63 10.60
C ASP A 2 -2.30 -10.79 9.08
N ASN A 3 -1.84 -11.94 8.59
CA ASN A 3 -1.83 -12.27 7.16
C ASN A 3 -3.17 -12.90 6.79
N VAL A 4 -3.88 -12.34 5.81
CA VAL A 4 -5.12 -12.91 5.28
C VAL A 4 -4.86 -13.32 3.84
N SER A 5 -4.89 -14.62 3.59
CA SER A 5 -4.82 -15.17 2.23
C SER A 5 -6.22 -15.19 1.62
N ILE A 6 -6.38 -14.51 0.49
CA ILE A 6 -7.58 -14.57 -0.35
C ILE A 6 -7.17 -15.23 -1.66
N ASP A 7 -7.26 -16.56 -1.72
CA ASP A 7 -6.91 -17.39 -2.87
C ASP A 7 -5.53 -17.02 -3.49
N ALA A 8 -5.48 -16.52 -4.72
CA ALA A 8 -4.24 -16.19 -5.45
C ALA A 8 -3.48 -14.94 -4.94
N PHE A 9 -3.97 -14.26 -3.90
CA PHE A 9 -3.33 -13.06 -3.35
C PHE A 9 -3.05 -13.24 -1.86
N ASP A 10 -1.77 -13.21 -1.50
CA ASP A 10 -1.35 -12.99 -0.12
C ASP A 10 -1.40 -11.48 0.16
N VAL A 11 -2.31 -11.07 1.04
CA VAL A 11 -2.51 -9.66 1.39
C VAL A 11 -2.00 -9.42 2.80
N SER A 12 -0.97 -8.58 2.92
CA SER A 12 -0.56 -8.06 4.22
C SER A 12 -1.28 -6.74 4.51
N VAL A 13 -2.01 -6.68 5.63
CA VAL A 13 -2.70 -5.46 6.07
C VAL A 13 -1.79 -4.70 7.03
N SER A 14 -1.40 -3.48 6.63
CA SER A 14 -0.73 -2.52 7.53
C SER A 14 -1.61 -1.28 7.71
N ARG A 15 -1.96 -0.96 8.96
CA ARG A 15 -2.70 0.24 9.30
C ARG A 15 -1.75 1.44 9.24
N GLY A 16 -2.08 2.43 8.41
CA GLY A 16 -1.27 3.65 8.27
C GLY A 16 -1.25 4.50 9.53
N LEU A 17 -0.26 5.38 9.63
CA LEU A 17 -0.17 6.43 10.66
C LEU A 17 -1.36 7.41 10.61
N ASN A 18 -2.02 7.52 9.45
CA ASN A 18 -3.34 8.10 9.31
C ASN A 18 -4.35 6.99 9.58
N GLU A 19 -5.11 7.09 10.68
CA GLU A 19 -5.88 5.99 11.29
C GLU A 19 -6.95 5.33 10.37
N THR A 20 -7.18 5.92 9.21
CA THR A 20 -8.19 5.55 8.20
C THR A 20 -7.62 4.91 6.93
N GLU A 21 -6.30 4.92 6.73
CA GLU A 21 -5.68 4.34 5.54
C GLU A 21 -5.38 2.84 5.74
N VAL A 22 -5.87 2.02 4.81
CA VAL A 22 -5.66 0.56 4.82
C VAL A 22 -4.92 0.16 3.56
N TYR A 23 -3.77 -0.51 3.74
CA TYR A 23 -2.91 -0.94 2.66
C TYR A 23 -3.08 -2.44 2.42
N PHE A 24 -3.23 -2.80 1.16
CA PHE A 24 -3.30 -4.16 0.64
C PHE A 24 -2.06 -4.35 -0.22
N VAL A 25 -1.03 -4.98 0.34
CA VAL A 25 0.23 -5.22 -0.38
C VAL A 25 0.12 -6.52 -1.16
N ASP A 26 0.47 -6.48 -2.45
CA ASP A 26 0.62 -7.67 -3.26
C ASP A 26 1.89 -8.42 -2.84
N ALA A 27 1.74 -9.64 -2.34
CA ALA A 27 2.88 -10.44 -1.88
C ALA A 27 3.83 -10.85 -3.01
N ASP A 28 3.34 -10.94 -4.26
CA ASP A 28 4.17 -11.31 -5.41
C ASP A 28 5.08 -10.17 -5.84
N THR A 29 4.84 -8.94 -5.38
CA THR A 29 5.66 -7.76 -5.74
C THR A 29 6.63 -7.33 -4.65
N VAL A 30 6.66 -8.04 -3.52
CA VAL A 30 7.62 -7.78 -2.43
C VAL A 30 9.00 -8.30 -2.83
N PHE A 31 9.76 -7.47 -3.55
CA PHE A 31 11.16 -7.74 -3.89
C PHE A 31 12.05 -6.64 -3.36
N PHE A 32 12.99 -7.00 -2.48
CA PHE A 32 14.08 -6.23 -1.86
C PHE A 32 13.92 -4.71 -1.64
N SER A 33 13.50 -3.90 -2.61
CA SER A 33 13.30 -2.44 -2.57
C SER A 33 12.01 -1.94 -3.21
N TYR A 34 11.12 -2.81 -3.66
CA TYR A 34 9.87 -2.47 -4.32
C TYR A 34 8.71 -3.23 -3.67
N ILE A 35 7.60 -2.54 -3.44
CA ILE A 35 6.31 -3.14 -3.09
C ILE A 35 5.21 -2.43 -3.88
N SER A 36 4.16 -3.14 -4.24
CA SER A 36 2.97 -2.54 -4.86
C SER A 36 1.68 -3.13 -4.29
N GLY A 37 0.56 -2.50 -4.64
CA GLY A 37 -0.76 -3.01 -4.27
C GLY A 37 -1.80 -1.90 -4.28
N TRP A 38 -2.72 -1.94 -3.33
CA TRP A 38 -3.84 -1.00 -3.25
C TRP A 38 -3.95 -0.33 -1.89
N ILE A 39 -4.39 0.93 -1.89
CA ILE A 39 -4.68 1.72 -0.69
C ILE A 39 -6.15 2.08 -0.71
N TYR A 40 -6.83 1.76 0.39
CA TYR A 40 -8.08 2.40 0.74
C TYR A 40 -7.79 3.64 1.59
N SER A 41 -8.04 4.83 1.04
CA SER A 41 -7.93 6.10 1.75
C SER A 41 -9.20 6.92 1.56
N PRO A 42 -10.10 6.95 2.56
CA PRO A 42 -11.37 7.67 2.47
C PRO A 42 -11.21 9.19 2.64
N ASP A 43 -10.11 9.64 3.26
CA ASP A 43 -9.90 11.04 3.61
C ASP A 43 -9.15 11.84 2.53
N GLY A 44 -8.70 11.18 1.46
CA GLY A 44 -8.07 11.83 0.31
C GLY A 44 -6.88 11.05 -0.24
N PRO A 45 -6.06 11.67 -1.09
CA PRO A 45 -4.88 11.02 -1.66
C PRO A 45 -3.90 10.55 -0.58
N PRO A 46 -3.32 9.35 -0.73
CA PRO A 46 -2.39 8.81 0.25
C PRO A 46 -1.11 9.65 0.31
N GLN A 47 -0.55 9.78 1.50
CA GLN A 47 0.72 10.47 1.72
C GLN A 47 1.86 9.47 1.98
N PRO A 48 3.10 9.78 1.56
CA PRO A 48 4.27 8.98 1.93
C PRO A 48 4.41 8.97 3.45
N ARG A 49 4.66 7.79 4.04
CA ARG A 49 4.74 7.63 5.51
C ARG A 49 6.07 8.11 6.07
N SER A 50 7.12 8.12 5.25
CA SER A 50 8.48 8.55 5.58
C SER A 50 9.13 9.27 4.40
N SER A 51 10.11 10.14 4.68
CA SER A 51 10.87 10.84 3.62
C SER A 51 11.78 9.92 2.80
N SER A 52 11.99 8.68 3.25
CA SER A 52 12.79 7.65 2.57
C SER A 52 11.96 6.75 1.64
N GLU A 53 10.65 6.98 1.56
CA GLU A 53 9.72 6.21 0.76
C GLU A 53 9.28 7.03 -0.45
N GLU A 54 9.59 6.55 -1.65
CA GLU A 54 9.04 7.13 -2.89
C GLU A 54 7.70 6.45 -3.17
N LEU A 55 6.61 7.12 -2.81
CA LEU A 55 5.23 6.68 -3.02
C LEU A 55 4.68 7.22 -4.34
N ASP A 56 4.51 6.33 -5.30
CA ASP A 56 3.71 6.58 -6.50
C ASP A 56 2.32 5.98 -6.32
N TYR A 57 1.30 6.70 -6.81
CA TYR A 57 -0.05 6.19 -6.80
C TYR A 57 -0.87 6.65 -8.02
N THR A 58 -1.82 5.81 -8.41
CA THR A 58 -2.84 6.11 -9.41
C THR A 58 -4.22 5.99 -8.78
N SER A 59 -5.08 6.99 -8.95
CA SER A 59 -6.46 6.89 -8.46
C SER A 59 -7.26 5.91 -9.31
N LEU A 60 -7.91 4.95 -8.65
CA LEU A 60 -8.84 4.00 -9.27
C LEU A 60 -10.30 4.51 -9.23
N GLY A 61 -10.52 5.67 -8.60
CA GLY A 61 -11.84 6.25 -8.36
C GLY A 61 -12.39 5.95 -6.97
N GLY A 62 -13.16 6.89 -6.43
CA GLY A 62 -13.61 6.83 -5.04
C GLY A 62 -12.41 6.84 -4.07
N PRO A 63 -12.49 6.14 -2.93
CA PRO A 63 -11.44 6.12 -1.91
C PRO A 63 -10.29 5.13 -2.22
N TRP A 64 -10.16 4.67 -3.48
CA TRP A 64 -9.23 3.62 -3.86
C TRP A 64 -8.10 4.12 -4.75
N TYR A 65 -6.90 3.65 -4.44
CA TYR A 65 -5.66 3.98 -5.14
C TYR A 65 -4.85 2.71 -5.38
N GLU A 66 -4.28 2.56 -6.55
CA GLU A 66 -3.18 1.62 -6.80
C GLU A 66 -1.88 2.33 -6.44
N PHE A 67 -0.96 1.64 -5.76
CA PHE A 67 0.29 2.23 -5.33
C PHE A 67 1.50 1.36 -5.68
N SER A 68 2.64 2.01 -5.80
CA SER A 68 3.95 1.40 -5.74
C SER A 68 4.85 2.22 -4.83
N LEU A 69 5.63 1.53 -4.01
CA LEU A 69 6.60 2.11 -3.11
C LEU A 69 7.98 1.58 -3.49
N THR A 70 8.92 2.51 -3.67
CA THR A 70 10.33 2.20 -3.79
C THR A 70 11.07 2.67 -2.54
N PHE A 71 11.92 1.82 -1.98
CA PHE A 71 12.76 2.12 -0.84
C PHE A 71 14.22 2.28 -1.29
N ASP A 72 14.87 3.37 -0.87
CA ASP A 72 16.31 3.58 -1.01
C ASP A 72 16.99 3.25 0.33
N PHE A 73 17.99 2.35 0.34
CA PHE A 73 18.69 1.88 1.55
C PHE A 73 20.12 2.40 1.64
#